data_AF-A0A1S4EZ82-F1
#
_entry.id   AF-A0A1S4EZ82-F1
#
_cell.length_a   1.000
_cell.length_b   1.000
_cell.length_c   1.000
_cell.angle_alpha   90.00
_cell.angle_beta   90.00
_cell.angle_gamma   90.00
#
_symmetry.space_group_name_H-M   'P 1'
#
loop_
_entity.id
_entity.type
_entity.pdbx_description
1 polymer ?
#
loop_
_entity_poly.entity_id
_entity_poly.type
_entity_poly.pdbx_seq_one_letter_code
_entity_poly.pdbx_strand_id
1 'polypeptide(L)'
;MRNCVVPKCDYKNKHNPKRAMFNVPIKDPDLLKQWQAVLPVRRPLKEFDRVCDQHFREEDILRYWEHTINGTVERMERHKPALKPNSVPVFGQTEEEDEEEQRRVETVETPRKRKERNYRSPEKKMKLTEDQQAVENLTIAEPTQAFDSSTVHLSIENLEESVPVQVEQLSHPDFDTLYDEVYEVELPSTLWGIHRDVQRTFIAFTEFSKQTMNVRKYLFIDRYLQYRMAVGQRVMKRGTLSSGLIESVTELLSKLDEIKIRKVIIKGSSSILGQ
;
A
#
# COMPACT_ATOMS: atom_id res chain seq x y z
N MET A 1 3.48 20.59 -0.50
CA MET A 1 3.26 19.59 0.55
C MET A 1 1.78 19.57 0.87
N ARG A 2 1.18 18.39 1.05
CA ARG A 2 -0.24 18.31 1.43
C ARG A 2 -0.34 18.44 2.94
N ASN A 3 -1.21 19.35 3.36
CA ASN A 3 -1.39 19.77 4.74
C ASN A 3 -2.22 18.74 5.53
N CYS A 4 -1.96 18.63 6.83
CA CYS A 4 -2.79 17.88 7.74
C CYS A 4 -4.09 18.64 8.00
N VAL A 5 -5.20 17.90 8.06
CA VAL A 5 -6.54 18.47 8.29
C VAL A 5 -6.70 19.05 9.69
N VAL A 6 -5.89 18.57 10.66
CA VAL A 6 -5.89 19.08 12.03
C VAL A 6 -5.33 20.52 12.08
N PRO A 7 -6.10 21.49 12.61
CA PRO A 7 -5.66 22.88 12.69
C PRO A 7 -4.31 23.04 13.41
N LYS A 8 -3.45 23.92 12.89
CA LYS A 8 -2.11 24.24 13.43
C LYS A 8 -1.11 23.06 13.48
N CYS A 9 -1.50 21.84 13.12
CA CYS A 9 -0.59 20.69 13.16
C CYS A 9 0.60 20.84 12.20
N ASP A 10 0.38 21.38 11.01
CA ASP A 10 1.47 21.60 10.04
C ASP A 10 2.49 22.65 10.49
N TYR A 11 2.06 23.64 11.29
CA TYR A 11 2.98 24.61 11.86
C TYR A 11 3.90 23.94 12.88
N LYS A 12 3.35 23.08 13.76
CA LYS A 12 4.13 22.31 14.73
C LYS A 12 5.12 21.35 14.04
N ASN A 13 4.72 20.74 12.92
CA ASN A 13 5.48 19.69 12.24
C ASN A 13 6.17 20.12 10.93
N LYS A 14 6.37 21.42 10.73
CA LYS A 14 6.90 21.99 9.47
C LYS A 14 8.27 21.43 9.07
N HIS A 15 9.10 21.09 10.05
CA HIS A 15 10.48 20.64 9.85
C HIS A 15 10.66 19.12 10.00
N ASN A 16 9.58 18.33 10.05
CA ASN A 16 9.67 16.88 10.17
C ASN A 16 9.57 16.20 8.78
N PRO A 17 10.70 15.84 8.13
CA PRO A 17 10.68 15.20 6.82
C PRO A 17 10.22 13.73 6.87
N LYS A 18 10.19 13.10 8.05
CA LYS A 18 9.81 11.69 8.24
C LYS A 18 8.33 11.50 8.61
N ARG A 19 7.56 12.58 8.60
CA ARG A 19 6.14 12.59 8.96
C ARG A 19 5.33 11.73 7.97
N ALA A 20 4.71 10.67 8.47
CA ALA A 20 3.77 9.89 7.68
C ALA A 20 2.40 10.60 7.61
N MET A 21 1.74 10.50 6.46
CA MET A 21 0.43 11.11 6.21
C MET A 21 -0.53 10.03 5.73
N PHE A 22 -1.64 9.86 6.45
CA PHE A 22 -2.67 8.88 6.16
C PHE A 22 -3.90 9.55 5.54
N ASN A 23 -4.49 8.93 4.53
CA ASN A 23 -5.75 9.41 3.95
C ASN A 23 -6.91 9.05 4.86
N VAL A 24 -7.97 9.84 4.81
CA VAL A 24 -9.22 9.53 5.52
C VAL A 24 -9.90 8.29 4.93
N PRO A 25 -10.57 7.46 5.74
CA PRO A 25 -11.15 6.20 5.31
C PRO A 25 -12.52 6.39 4.62
N ILE A 26 -12.54 6.95 3.40
CA ILE A 26 -13.81 7.27 2.68
C ILE A 26 -14.63 6.02 2.36
N LYS A 27 -13.96 4.88 2.16
CA LYS A 27 -14.60 3.61 1.84
C LYS A 27 -15.36 3.00 3.03
N ASP A 28 -15.05 3.45 4.24
CA ASP A 28 -15.66 2.99 5.48
C ASP A 28 -16.39 4.18 6.14
N PRO A 29 -17.71 4.31 5.93
CA PRO A 29 -18.46 5.45 6.43
C PRO A 29 -18.53 5.47 7.97
N ASP A 30 -18.48 4.32 8.62
CA ASP A 30 -18.55 4.21 10.07
C ASP A 30 -17.23 4.68 10.71
N LEU A 31 -16.10 4.21 10.17
CA LEU A 31 -14.77 4.66 10.61
C LEU A 31 -14.56 6.14 10.30
N LEU A 32 -15.03 6.63 9.15
CA LEU A 32 -14.97 8.06 8.80
C LEU A 32 -15.74 8.92 9.82
N LYS A 33 -16.91 8.44 10.26
CA LYS A 33 -17.72 9.13 11.28
C LYS A 33 -16.99 9.18 12.63
N GLN A 34 -16.28 8.12 13.01
CA GLN A 34 -15.44 8.10 14.21
C GLN A 34 -14.30 9.11 14.10
N TRP A 35 -13.62 9.16 12.95
CA TRP A 35 -12.57 10.16 12.71
C TRP A 35 -13.12 11.59 12.79
N GLN A 36 -14.29 11.85 12.20
CA GLN A 36 -14.95 13.16 12.25
C GLN A 36 -15.35 13.57 13.67
N ALA A 37 -15.72 12.61 14.52
CA ALA A 37 -16.12 12.86 15.91
C ALA A 37 -14.93 13.23 16.80
N VAL A 38 -13.76 12.64 16.56
CA VAL A 38 -12.56 12.85 17.39
C VAL A 38 -11.73 14.03 16.91
N LEU A 39 -11.57 14.20 15.59
CA LEU A 39 -10.74 15.27 15.05
C LEU A 39 -11.38 16.65 15.28
N PRO A 40 -10.58 17.69 15.61
CA PRO A 40 -11.07 19.05 15.88
C PRO A 40 -11.40 19.82 14.57
N VAL A 41 -12.08 19.16 13.64
CA VAL A 41 -12.35 19.68 12.30
C VAL A 41 -13.83 20.02 12.21
N ARG A 42 -14.14 21.32 12.08
CA ARG A 42 -15.53 21.82 11.99
C ARG A 42 -16.22 21.48 10.67
N ARG A 43 -15.45 21.14 9.63
CA ARG A 43 -15.96 20.77 8.31
C ARG A 43 -15.96 19.25 8.13
N PRO A 44 -16.84 18.71 7.27
CA PRO A 44 -16.74 17.32 6.85
C PRO A 44 -15.37 16.99 6.24
N LEU A 45 -14.84 15.82 6.61
CA LEU A 45 -13.65 15.23 6.01
C LEU A 45 -13.94 14.87 4.55
N LYS A 46 -13.05 15.30 3.65
CA LYS A 46 -13.11 15.08 2.20
C LYS A 46 -12.10 14.02 1.78
N GLU A 47 -12.27 13.47 0.58
CA GLU A 47 -11.42 12.40 0.06
C GLU A 47 -9.91 12.69 0.08
N PHE A 48 -9.52 13.93 -0.19
CA PHE A 48 -8.11 14.32 -0.24
C PHE A 48 -7.55 14.77 1.10
N ASP A 49 -8.36 14.77 2.16
CA ASP A 49 -7.91 15.14 3.50
C ASP A 49 -6.98 14.07 4.08
N ARG A 50 -6.01 14.53 4.85
CA ARG A 50 -4.99 13.67 5.45
C ARG A 50 -4.74 14.02 6.90
N VAL A 51 -4.41 13.02 7.68
CA VAL A 51 -4.02 13.13 9.08
C VAL A 51 -2.62 12.54 9.23
N CYS A 52 -1.74 13.21 9.96
CA CYS A 52 -0.38 12.68 10.17
C CYS A 52 -0.31 11.65 11.30
N ASP A 53 0.78 10.91 11.34
CA ASP A 53 1.10 9.92 12.37
C ASP A 53 1.03 10.40 13.81
N GLN A 54 1.34 11.67 14.09
CA GLN A 54 1.23 12.26 15.43
C GLN A 54 -0.18 12.19 16.04
N HIS A 55 -1.22 11.98 15.24
CA HIS A 55 -2.59 11.87 15.74
C HIS A 55 -3.03 10.41 15.90
N PHE A 56 -2.13 9.44 15.76
CA PHE A 56 -2.42 8.04 15.99
C PHE A 56 -1.45 7.49 17.02
N ARG A 57 -1.84 6.42 17.69
CA ARG A 57 -0.91 5.71 18.58
C ARG A 57 0.12 4.98 17.73
N GLU A 58 1.34 4.83 18.24
CA GLU A 58 2.37 4.09 17.50
C GLU A 58 1.97 2.63 17.26
N GLU A 59 1.21 2.04 18.17
CA GLU A 59 0.64 0.68 18.05
C GLU A 59 -0.37 0.54 16.91
N ASP A 60 -1.02 1.62 16.49
CA ASP A 60 -1.97 1.67 15.38
C ASP A 60 -1.28 1.85 14.02
N ILE A 61 0.02 2.18 14.02
CA ILE A 61 0.79 2.44 12.82
C ILE A 61 1.66 1.22 12.48
N LEU A 62 1.33 0.58 11.36
CA LEU A 62 2.12 -0.48 10.75
C LEU A 62 3.37 0.11 10.09
N ARG A 63 4.47 0.20 10.84
CA ARG A 63 5.80 0.62 10.34
C ARG A 63 6.65 -0.53 9.82
N TYR A 64 6.35 -1.77 10.21
CA TYR A 64 7.11 -2.95 9.84
C TYR A 64 6.24 -4.00 9.12
N TRP A 65 6.87 -4.82 8.29
CA TRP A 65 6.38 -6.14 7.89
C TRP A 65 6.98 -7.14 8.86
N GLU A 66 6.13 -7.93 9.52
CA GLU A 66 6.56 -9.06 10.34
C GLU A 66 6.28 -10.33 9.53
N HIS A 67 7.31 -11.14 9.32
CA HIS A 67 7.18 -12.45 8.70
C HIS A 67 7.90 -13.49 9.53
N THR A 68 7.27 -14.63 9.76
CA THR A 68 7.88 -15.75 10.47
C THR A 68 8.65 -16.61 9.47
N ILE A 69 9.97 -16.68 9.62
CA ILE A 69 10.84 -17.55 8.83
C ILE A 69 11.49 -18.55 9.79
N ASN A 70 11.24 -19.84 9.61
CA ASN A 70 11.74 -20.91 10.49
C ASN A 70 11.41 -20.67 11.99
N GLY A 71 10.20 -20.17 12.29
CA GLY A 71 9.79 -19.84 13.67
C GLY A 71 10.45 -18.57 14.25
N THR A 72 11.28 -17.86 13.49
CA THR A 72 11.87 -16.58 13.89
C THR A 72 11.11 -15.43 13.21
N VAL A 73 10.63 -14.47 13.99
CA VAL A 73 9.95 -13.27 13.46
C VAL A 73 11.00 -12.30 12.92
N GLU A 74 11.08 -12.18 11.60
CA GLU A 74 11.89 -11.17 10.93
C GLU A 74 11.07 -9.89 10.71
N ARG A 75 11.67 -8.75 11.05
CA ARG A 75 11.06 -7.42 10.93
C ARG A 75 11.72 -6.61 9.82
N MET A 76 10.95 -6.23 8.81
CA MET A 76 11.41 -5.36 7.73
C MET A 76 10.67 -4.02 7.78
N GLU A 77 11.39 -2.90 7.66
CA GLU A 77 10.75 -1.57 7.61
C GLU A 77 9.89 -1.39 6.36
N ARG A 78 8.68 -0.86 6.54
CA ARG A 78 7.83 -0.46 5.41
C ARG A 78 8.34 0.85 4.83
N HIS A 79 8.47 0.89 3.51
CA HIS A 79 8.73 2.13 2.80
C HIS A 79 7.61 3.19 3.00
N LYS A 80 6.38 2.75 3.23
CA LYS A 80 5.24 3.61 3.58
C LYS A 80 4.50 3.00 4.77
N PRO A 81 4.49 3.69 5.94
CA PRO A 81 3.64 3.28 7.04
C PRO A 81 2.17 3.23 6.63
N ALA A 82 1.42 2.30 7.21
CA ALA A 82 -0.03 2.19 7.04
C ALA A 82 -0.71 2.18 8.42
N LEU A 83 -2.00 2.47 8.48
CA LEU A 83 -2.77 2.28 9.71
C LEU A 83 -3.28 0.84 9.77
N LYS A 84 -3.42 0.30 10.98
CA LYS A 84 -4.18 -0.93 11.20
C LYS A 84 -5.64 -0.73 10.81
N PRO A 85 -6.37 -1.81 10.48
CA PRO A 85 -7.82 -1.73 10.28
C PRO A 85 -8.49 -1.14 11.51
N ASN A 86 -9.47 -0.26 11.30
CA ASN A 86 -10.26 0.38 12.36
C ASN A 86 -9.51 1.33 13.30
N SER A 87 -8.27 1.71 13.01
CA SER A 87 -7.56 2.70 13.83
C SER A 87 -8.21 4.09 13.72
N VAL A 88 -8.43 4.71 14.87
CA VAL A 88 -9.04 6.04 15.01
C VAL A 88 -7.99 7.02 15.54
N PRO A 89 -7.97 8.28 15.07
CA PRO A 89 -7.08 9.29 15.62
C PRO A 89 -7.33 9.49 17.12
N VAL A 90 -6.27 9.79 17.86
CA VAL A 90 -6.35 10.22 19.25
C VAL A 90 -6.28 11.75 19.27
N PHE A 91 -7.33 12.38 19.78
CA PHE A 91 -7.37 13.81 19.98
C PHE A 91 -8.06 14.11 21.31
N GLY A 92 -7.31 14.69 22.25
CA GLY A 92 -7.79 15.03 23.59
C GLY A 92 -7.72 13.88 24.59
N GLN A 93 -6.60 13.79 25.31
CA GLN A 93 -6.39 13.30 26.68
C GLN A 93 -4.89 12.96 26.84
N THR A 94 -4.05 13.98 26.90
CA THR A 94 -2.69 13.84 27.42
C THR A 94 -2.53 14.86 28.51
N GLU A 95 -2.68 14.40 29.76
CA GLU A 95 -2.27 15.08 30.99
C GLU A 95 -0.79 15.56 30.89
N GLU A 96 -0.03 15.00 29.95
CA GLU A 96 1.34 15.37 29.59
C GLU A 96 1.49 16.80 29.00
N GLU A 97 0.47 17.36 28.33
CA GLU A 97 0.54 18.75 27.81
C GLU A 97 0.44 19.78 28.96
N ASP A 98 -0.31 19.47 30.03
CA ASP A 98 -0.44 20.34 31.20
C ASP A 98 0.84 20.34 32.07
N GLU A 99 1.55 19.21 32.17
CA GLU A 99 2.81 19.12 32.92
C GLU A 99 3.98 19.84 32.25
N GLU A 100 4.00 19.95 30.92
CA GLU A 100 5.04 20.68 30.21
C GLU A 100 4.77 22.20 30.23
N GLU A 101 3.50 22.62 30.15
CA GLU A 101 3.09 24.01 30.29
C GLU A 101 3.35 24.52 31.73
N GLN A 102 3.05 23.72 32.77
CA GLN A 102 3.36 24.06 34.16
C GLN A 102 4.86 24.20 34.44
N ARG A 103 5.71 23.32 33.88
CA ARG A 103 7.18 23.46 33.95
C ARG A 103 7.71 24.71 33.24
N ARG A 104 7.03 25.17 32.19
CA ARG A 104 7.39 26.41 31.48
C ARG A 104 6.93 27.67 32.22
N VAL A 105 5.84 27.61 32.98
CA VAL A 105 5.36 28.75 33.77
C VAL A 105 6.22 28.97 35.03
N GLU A 106 6.69 27.89 35.69
CA GLU A 106 7.56 27.99 36.87
C GLU A 106 8.95 28.62 36.59
N THR A 107 9.41 28.65 35.34
CA THR A 107 10.75 29.15 34.99
C THR A 107 10.80 30.62 34.57
N VAL A 108 9.67 31.35 34.56
CA VAL A 108 9.59 32.73 34.03
C VAL A 108 9.28 33.80 35.10
N GLU A 109 9.22 33.46 36.38
CA GLU A 109 9.10 34.48 37.44
C GLU A 109 10.46 35.11 37.81
N THR A 110 10.97 35.99 36.95
CA THR A 110 11.78 37.13 37.43
C THR A 110 11.33 38.45 36.78
N PRO A 111 10.99 39.48 37.56
CA PRO A 111 10.45 40.73 37.02
C PRO A 111 11.59 41.62 36.49
N ARG A 112 11.69 41.78 35.17
CA ARG A 112 12.59 42.78 34.56
C ARG A 112 11.84 43.99 34.02
N LYS A 113 11.84 45.02 34.87
CA LYS A 113 11.78 46.47 34.65
C LYS A 113 11.50 46.98 33.22
N ARG A 114 10.33 47.59 33.12
CA ARG A 114 9.88 48.70 32.25
C ARG A 114 11.02 49.58 31.68
N LYS A 115 11.03 49.76 30.36
CA LYS A 115 11.49 51.00 29.70
C LYS A 115 10.38 51.50 28.78
N GLU A 116 9.88 52.68 29.12
CA GLU A 116 8.88 53.42 28.35
C GLU A 116 9.48 54.19 27.17
N ARG A 117 8.57 54.57 26.26
CA ARG A 117 8.61 55.62 25.22
C ARG A 117 9.31 55.24 23.91
N ASN A 118 8.83 55.65 22.72
CA ASN A 118 7.85 56.69 22.42
C ASN A 118 7.13 56.44 21.08
N TYR A 119 5.97 57.07 20.98
CA TYR A 119 4.97 57.13 19.93
C TYR A 119 5.48 57.69 18.57
N ARG A 120 4.99 57.15 17.44
CA ARG A 120 4.41 57.92 16.31
C ARG A 120 3.85 57.02 15.21
N SER A 121 2.52 57.04 15.08
CA SER A 121 1.78 56.75 13.83
C SER A 121 1.85 57.99 12.91
N PRO A 122 1.68 57.85 11.58
CA PRO A 122 0.34 58.11 11.04
C PRO A 122 -0.09 57.24 9.83
N GLU A 123 -1.35 56.78 9.92
CA GLU A 123 -2.47 56.91 8.99
C GLU A 123 -2.38 56.63 7.46
N LYS A 124 -3.28 55.70 7.06
CA LYS A 124 -4.26 55.70 5.94
C LYS A 124 -3.80 55.95 4.50
N LYS A 125 -4.25 55.05 3.60
CA LYS A 125 -5.22 55.38 2.54
C LYS A 125 -5.87 54.15 1.90
N MET A 126 -7.20 54.24 1.79
CA MET A 126 -8.10 53.41 1.00
C MET A 126 -7.82 53.55 -0.51
N LYS A 127 -8.21 52.55 -1.30
CA LYS A 127 -9.08 52.73 -2.48
C LYS A 127 -9.64 51.39 -2.99
N LEU A 128 -10.96 51.39 -3.18
CA LEU A 128 -11.77 50.45 -3.96
C LEU A 128 -11.53 50.62 -5.47
N THR A 129 -11.83 49.58 -6.25
CA THR A 129 -12.80 49.47 -7.38
C THR A 129 -12.73 48.01 -7.89
N GLU A 130 -13.79 47.18 -7.89
CA GLU A 130 -14.87 47.07 -8.93
C GLU A 130 -14.28 47.00 -10.36
N ASP A 131 -14.54 46.02 -11.22
CA ASP A 131 -15.85 45.48 -11.58
C ASP A 131 -15.77 44.19 -12.46
N GLN A 132 -16.82 43.36 -12.33
CA GLN A 132 -17.64 42.70 -13.38
C GLN A 132 -17.01 41.68 -14.37
N GLN A 133 -17.46 40.41 -14.31
CA GLN A 133 -18.49 39.75 -15.18
C GLN A 133 -17.89 39.28 -16.54
N ALA A 134 -18.27 38.16 -17.16
CA ALA A 134 -19.26 37.11 -16.92
C ALA A 134 -19.04 35.96 -17.97
N VAL A 135 -19.63 34.80 -17.66
CA VAL A 135 -20.30 33.79 -18.51
C VAL A 135 -19.58 33.07 -19.67
N GLU A 136 -19.58 31.73 -19.58
CA GLU A 136 -20.20 30.75 -20.52
C GLU A 136 -19.33 30.37 -21.75
N ASN A 137 -19.35 29.18 -22.35
CA ASN A 137 -19.80 27.81 -22.07
C ASN A 137 -19.26 26.93 -23.24
N LEU A 138 -19.20 25.62 -23.02
CA LEU A 138 -19.37 24.52 -24.00
C LEU A 138 -18.28 24.19 -25.07
N THR A 139 -17.59 23.08 -24.78
CA THR A 139 -17.55 21.78 -25.52
C THR A 139 -16.97 21.62 -26.95
N ILE A 140 -16.32 20.44 -27.10
CA ILE A 140 -16.10 19.55 -28.26
C ILE A 140 -14.72 19.65 -28.95
N ALA A 141 -13.89 18.61 -28.78
CA ALA A 141 -13.50 17.64 -29.82
C ALA A 141 -12.18 16.93 -29.46
N GLU A 142 -12.18 15.59 -29.55
CA GLU A 142 -10.96 14.77 -29.67
C GLU A 142 -10.18 15.11 -30.95
N PRO A 143 -8.90 14.67 -31.02
CA PRO A 143 -8.67 13.59 -31.96
C PRO A 143 -7.77 12.47 -31.43
N THR A 144 -8.21 11.27 -31.80
CA THR A 144 -7.51 9.99 -31.95
C THR A 144 -6.11 10.10 -32.54
N GLN A 145 -5.20 9.25 -32.05
CA GLN A 145 -4.18 8.62 -32.91
C GLN A 145 -3.70 7.28 -32.33
N ALA A 146 -3.70 6.31 -33.22
CA ALA A 146 -3.45 4.89 -33.04
C ALA A 146 -1.97 4.57 -32.78
N PHE A 147 -1.70 3.44 -32.10
CA PHE A 147 -0.51 2.64 -32.39
C PHE A 147 -0.83 1.15 -32.30
N ASP A 148 -0.29 0.48 -33.31
CA ASP A 148 -0.51 -0.87 -33.80
C ASP A 148 0.57 -1.81 -33.23
N SER A 149 0.23 -3.08 -32.95
CA SER A 149 1.19 -4.19 -32.91
C SER A 149 0.48 -5.54 -32.89
N SER A 150 0.33 -6.04 -34.12
CA SER A 150 0.31 -7.43 -34.59
C SER A 150 0.43 -8.56 -33.55
N THR A 151 -0.63 -9.37 -33.47
CA THR A 151 -0.59 -10.77 -32.97
C THR A 151 -0.93 -11.70 -34.13
N VAL A 152 -0.10 -12.73 -34.33
CA VAL A 152 -0.23 -13.73 -35.39
C VAL A 152 -1.39 -14.67 -35.10
N HIS A 153 -2.22 -14.84 -36.13
CA HIS A 153 -3.43 -15.63 -36.23
C HIS A 153 -3.14 -17.13 -36.37
N LEU A 154 -3.89 -18.00 -35.68
CA LEU A 154 -4.13 -19.37 -36.12
C LEU A 154 -5.56 -19.75 -35.73
N SER A 155 -6.39 -19.81 -36.76
CA SER A 155 -7.85 -19.95 -36.76
C SER A 155 -8.28 -21.39 -36.46
N ILE A 156 -9.37 -21.55 -35.70
CA ILE A 156 -10.36 -22.60 -35.97
C ILE A 156 -11.74 -21.94 -35.84
N GLU A 157 -12.45 -21.89 -36.96
CA GLU A 157 -13.84 -21.45 -37.10
C GLU A 157 -14.79 -22.49 -36.52
N ASN A 158 -15.77 -22.08 -35.71
CA ASN A 158 -17.15 -22.42 -35.99
C ASN A 158 -18.12 -21.49 -35.24
N LEU A 159 -19.07 -20.95 -36.01
CA LEU A 159 -20.21 -20.17 -35.58
C LEU A 159 -21.12 -21.01 -34.67
N GLU A 160 -21.63 -20.42 -33.59
CA GLU A 160 -23.08 -20.32 -33.36
C GLU A 160 -23.37 -19.29 -32.27
N GLU A 161 -24.53 -18.66 -32.44
CA GLU A 161 -24.91 -17.34 -31.97
C GLU A 161 -25.61 -17.37 -30.60
N SER A 162 -25.49 -16.29 -29.84
CA SER A 162 -26.36 -15.84 -28.74
C SER A 162 -26.34 -16.60 -27.40
N VAL A 163 -25.70 -15.99 -26.38
CA VAL A 163 -26.32 -15.39 -25.15
C VAL A 163 -25.22 -14.56 -24.47
N PRO A 164 -25.43 -13.27 -24.09
CA PRO A 164 -24.50 -12.60 -23.18
C PRO A 164 -24.71 -13.18 -21.78
N VAL A 165 -24.02 -14.28 -21.48
CA VAL A 165 -23.91 -14.76 -20.11
C VAL A 165 -23.03 -13.74 -19.37
N GLN A 166 -23.66 -12.86 -18.60
CA GLN A 166 -22.99 -12.16 -17.53
C GLN A 166 -22.51 -13.22 -16.54
N VAL A 167 -21.27 -13.68 -16.70
CA VAL A 167 -20.62 -14.53 -15.72
C VAL A 167 -20.35 -13.61 -14.52
N GLU A 168 -21.25 -13.62 -13.55
CA GLU A 168 -20.96 -13.18 -12.20
C GLU A 168 -19.68 -13.90 -11.76
N GLN A 169 -18.59 -13.14 -11.73
CA GLN A 169 -17.27 -13.57 -11.27
C GLN A 169 -17.36 -13.82 -9.76
N LEU A 170 -18.01 -14.90 -9.35
CA LEU A 170 -17.97 -15.38 -7.98
C LEU A 170 -16.56 -15.95 -7.75
N SER A 171 -15.73 -15.23 -7.01
CA SER A 171 -14.50 -15.76 -6.45
C SER A 171 -14.89 -16.85 -5.45
N HIS A 172 -14.07 -17.90 -5.34
CA HIS A 172 -14.30 -18.89 -4.29
C HIS A 172 -14.07 -18.16 -2.94
N PRO A 173 -14.99 -18.24 -1.95
CA PRO A 173 -14.84 -17.50 -0.68
C PRO A 173 -13.52 -17.84 0.02
N ASP A 174 -13.11 -19.10 -0.07
CA ASP A 174 -11.82 -19.59 0.40
C ASP A 174 -10.64 -18.90 -0.31
N PHE A 175 -10.72 -18.63 -1.61
CA PHE A 175 -9.66 -17.89 -2.32
C PHE A 175 -9.54 -16.46 -1.83
N ASP A 176 -10.66 -15.77 -1.59
CA ASP A 176 -10.61 -14.40 -1.06
C ASP A 176 -9.97 -14.36 0.34
N THR A 177 -10.33 -15.32 1.18
CA THR A 177 -9.72 -15.49 2.51
C THR A 177 -8.22 -15.72 2.38
N LEU A 178 -7.79 -16.67 1.54
CA LEU A 178 -6.37 -16.92 1.27
C LEU A 178 -5.65 -15.69 0.68
N TYR A 179 -6.32 -14.91 -0.17
CA TYR A 179 -5.75 -13.72 -0.78
C TYR A 179 -5.45 -12.63 0.26
N ASP A 180 -6.38 -12.44 1.19
CA ASP A 180 -6.27 -11.45 2.26
C ASP A 180 -5.23 -11.86 3.31
N GLU A 181 -5.18 -13.15 3.64
CA GLU A 181 -4.28 -13.75 4.65
C GLU A 181 -2.98 -14.31 4.05
N VAL A 182 -2.69 -14.07 2.77
CA VAL A 182 -1.56 -14.73 2.05
C VAL A 182 -0.20 -14.57 2.74
N TYR A 183 0.00 -13.49 3.50
CA TYR A 183 1.26 -13.19 4.16
C TYR A 183 1.49 -14.00 5.44
N GLU A 184 0.48 -14.72 5.89
CA GLU A 184 0.57 -15.68 7.00
C GLU A 184 1.15 -17.03 6.53
N VAL A 185 1.21 -17.27 5.22
CA VAL A 185 1.87 -18.45 4.64
C VAL A 185 3.36 -18.44 4.97
N GLU A 186 3.84 -19.53 5.57
CA GLU A 186 5.26 -19.67 5.90
C GLU A 186 6.07 -20.01 4.64
N LEU A 187 7.07 -19.18 4.36
CA LEU A 187 7.94 -19.36 3.21
C LEU A 187 9.16 -20.24 3.57
N PRO A 188 9.57 -21.19 2.71
CA PRO A 188 10.70 -22.08 3.00
C PRO A 188 12.06 -21.38 3.18
N SER A 189 12.26 -20.23 2.52
CA SER A 189 13.47 -19.42 2.65
C SER A 189 13.25 -17.97 2.21
N THR A 190 14.22 -17.10 2.50
CA THR A 190 14.22 -15.68 2.09
C THR A 190 14.34 -15.48 0.56
N LEU A 191 14.54 -16.55 -0.20
CA LEU A 191 14.57 -16.51 -1.66
C LEU A 191 13.18 -16.64 -2.28
N TRP A 192 12.15 -16.91 -1.46
CA TRP A 192 10.76 -16.94 -1.89
C TRP A 192 10.11 -15.55 -1.80
N GLY A 193 9.31 -15.22 -2.79
CA GLY A 193 8.48 -14.01 -2.82
C GLY A 193 7.02 -14.32 -3.13
N ILE A 194 6.11 -13.47 -2.62
CA ILE A 194 4.67 -13.57 -2.83
C ILE A 194 4.23 -12.47 -3.79
N HIS A 195 3.49 -12.85 -4.83
CA HIS A 195 2.91 -11.97 -5.82
C HIS A 195 1.39 -12.14 -5.82
N ARG A 196 0.67 -11.02 -5.68
CA ARG A 196 -0.78 -11.00 -5.75
C ARG A 196 -1.22 -10.15 -6.93
N ASP A 197 -2.21 -10.64 -7.65
CA ASP A 197 -2.85 -9.88 -8.71
C ASP A 197 -3.85 -8.87 -8.12
N VAL A 198 -3.84 -7.63 -8.62
CA VAL A 198 -4.73 -6.56 -8.13
C VAL A 198 -6.20 -6.87 -8.40
N GLN A 199 -6.48 -7.62 -9.47
CA GLN A 199 -7.84 -8.06 -9.81
C GLN A 199 -8.28 -9.32 -9.06
N ARG A 200 -7.48 -9.78 -8.08
CA ARG A 200 -7.73 -11.00 -7.29
C ARG A 200 -7.97 -12.23 -8.18
N THR A 201 -7.27 -12.32 -9.31
CA THR A 201 -7.41 -13.48 -10.20
C THR A 201 -6.45 -14.62 -9.85
N PHE A 202 -5.33 -14.31 -9.20
CA PHE A 202 -4.35 -15.30 -8.77
C PHE A 202 -3.43 -14.81 -7.63
N ILE A 203 -2.75 -15.79 -7.04
CA ILE A 203 -1.61 -15.64 -6.13
C ILE A 203 -0.47 -16.49 -6.69
N ALA A 204 0.75 -15.96 -6.68
CA ALA A 204 1.93 -16.70 -7.09
C ALA A 204 3.06 -16.57 -6.05
N PHE A 205 3.72 -17.69 -5.77
CA PHE A 205 4.92 -17.78 -4.96
C PHE A 205 6.08 -18.13 -5.86
N THR A 206 7.19 -17.39 -5.80
CA THR A 206 8.35 -17.60 -6.68
C THR A 206 9.64 -17.69 -5.88
N GLU A 207 10.49 -18.67 -6.19
CA GLU A 207 11.84 -18.79 -5.62
C GLU A 207 12.87 -18.20 -6.58
N PHE A 208 13.75 -17.34 -6.09
CA PHE A 208 14.81 -16.71 -6.87
C PHE A 208 16.19 -17.34 -6.66
N SER A 209 16.92 -17.47 -7.75
CA SER A 209 18.35 -17.80 -7.74
C SER A 209 19.17 -16.66 -7.14
N LYS A 210 19.81 -16.86 -5.97
CA LYS A 210 20.75 -15.85 -5.41
C LYS A 210 21.85 -15.40 -6.38
N GLN A 211 22.25 -16.26 -7.32
CA GLN A 211 23.34 -15.99 -8.27
C GLN A 211 22.88 -15.28 -9.54
N THR A 212 21.70 -15.64 -10.05
CA THR A 212 21.25 -15.19 -11.39
C THR A 212 20.00 -14.32 -11.34
N MET A 213 19.40 -14.15 -10.16
CA MET A 213 18.12 -13.45 -9.93
C MET A 213 16.96 -13.94 -10.80
N ASN A 214 17.09 -15.11 -11.42
CA ASN A 214 16.03 -15.74 -12.20
C ASN A 214 15.12 -16.57 -11.29
N VAL A 215 13.84 -16.60 -11.62
CA VAL A 215 12.86 -17.49 -10.99
C VAL A 215 13.25 -18.94 -11.31
N ARG A 216 13.38 -19.74 -10.27
CA ARG A 216 13.77 -21.15 -10.33
C ARG A 216 12.61 -22.08 -10.07
N LYS A 217 11.71 -21.68 -9.20
CA LYS A 217 10.51 -22.44 -8.85
C LYS A 217 9.35 -21.48 -8.72
N TYR A 218 8.15 -21.96 -9.00
CA TYR A 218 6.96 -21.21 -8.65
C TYR A 218 5.79 -22.13 -8.32
N LEU A 219 4.95 -21.64 -7.42
CA LEU A 219 3.62 -22.14 -7.14
C LEU A 219 2.64 -21.04 -7.55
N PHE A 220 1.74 -21.34 -8.48
CA PHE A 220 0.69 -20.46 -8.94
C PHE A 220 -0.66 -21.02 -8.46
N ILE A 221 -1.53 -20.18 -7.92
CA ILE A 221 -2.88 -20.54 -7.45
C ILE A 221 -3.86 -19.54 -8.05
N ASP A 222 -4.87 -20.01 -8.77
CA ASP A 222 -5.92 -19.16 -9.33
C ASP A 222 -7.10 -18.95 -8.37
N ARG A 223 -8.01 -18.07 -8.77
CA ARG A 223 -9.26 -17.75 -8.06
C ARG A 223 -10.21 -18.94 -7.82
N TYR A 224 -9.96 -20.08 -8.45
CA TYR A 224 -10.72 -21.32 -8.30
C TYR A 224 -9.97 -22.36 -7.46
N LEU A 225 -8.92 -21.93 -6.75
CA LEU A 225 -8.04 -22.75 -5.94
C LEU A 225 -7.31 -23.83 -6.74
N GLN A 226 -7.24 -23.71 -8.07
CA GLN A 226 -6.40 -24.56 -8.89
C GLN A 226 -4.95 -24.09 -8.75
N TYR A 227 -4.07 -25.02 -8.44
CA TYR A 227 -2.65 -24.74 -8.31
C TYR A 227 -1.81 -25.42 -9.37
N ARG A 228 -0.67 -24.79 -9.66
CA ARG A 228 0.39 -25.33 -10.53
C ARG A 228 1.75 -25.08 -9.90
N MET A 229 2.51 -26.16 -9.72
CA MET A 229 3.89 -26.14 -9.25
C MET A 229 4.84 -26.39 -10.41
N ALA A 230 5.91 -25.62 -10.49
CA ALA A 230 6.91 -25.78 -11.53
C ALA A 230 8.33 -25.50 -11.04
N VAL A 231 9.29 -26.12 -11.70
CA VAL A 231 10.72 -25.95 -11.50
C VAL A 231 11.36 -25.64 -12.86
N GLY A 232 11.90 -24.44 -13.01
CA GLY A 232 12.30 -23.88 -14.30
C GLY A 232 11.11 -23.83 -15.27
N GLN A 233 11.28 -24.41 -16.45
CA GLN A 233 10.21 -24.52 -17.46
C GLN A 233 9.33 -25.77 -17.28
N ARG A 234 9.64 -26.65 -16.33
CA ARG A 234 8.93 -27.93 -16.16
C ARG A 234 7.84 -27.80 -15.10
N VAL A 235 6.60 -28.06 -15.50
CA VAL A 235 5.49 -28.23 -14.56
C VAL A 235 5.65 -29.58 -13.86
N MET A 236 5.67 -29.55 -12.52
CA MET A 236 5.85 -30.72 -11.68
C MET A 236 4.52 -31.31 -11.23
N LYS A 237 3.57 -30.46 -10.85
CA LYS A 237 2.27 -30.87 -10.31
C LYS A 237 1.19 -29.83 -10.61
N ARG A 238 -0.04 -30.32 -10.76
CA ARG A 238 -1.28 -29.52 -10.78
C ARG A 238 -2.30 -30.17 -9.86
N GLY A 239 -3.24 -29.39 -9.35
CA GLY A 239 -4.35 -29.90 -8.55
C GLY A 239 -5.22 -28.77 -8.02
N THR A 240 -6.13 -29.12 -7.11
CA THR A 240 -6.97 -28.17 -6.37
C THR A 240 -6.54 -28.15 -4.91
N LEU A 241 -6.53 -26.98 -4.27
CA LEU A 241 -6.33 -26.89 -2.83
C LEU A 241 -7.56 -27.39 -2.07
N SER A 242 -7.34 -28.12 -0.98
CA SER A 242 -8.37 -28.56 -0.02
C SER A 242 -8.45 -27.63 1.18
N SER A 243 -9.32 -27.93 2.15
CA SER A 243 -9.47 -27.19 3.41
C SER A 243 -8.15 -27.04 4.18
N GLY A 244 -7.98 -25.94 4.93
CA GLY A 244 -6.72 -25.55 5.56
C GLY A 244 -5.76 -24.92 4.55
N LEU A 245 -6.19 -23.79 3.95
CA LEU A 245 -5.53 -23.21 2.77
C LEU A 245 -4.10 -22.77 3.08
N ILE A 246 -3.88 -22.12 4.21
CA ILE A 246 -2.55 -21.60 4.59
C ILE A 246 -1.59 -22.77 4.84
N GLU A 247 -2.01 -23.78 5.59
CA GLU A 247 -1.20 -24.95 5.89
C GLU A 247 -0.93 -25.77 4.62
N SER A 248 -1.94 -25.94 3.76
CA SER A 248 -1.81 -26.65 2.49
C SER A 248 -0.82 -25.96 1.56
N VAL A 249 -0.89 -24.63 1.45
CA VAL A 249 0.05 -23.84 0.64
C VAL A 249 1.46 -23.95 1.21
N THR A 250 1.62 -23.84 2.52
CA THR A 250 2.90 -23.99 3.23
C THR A 250 3.52 -25.37 2.98
N GLU A 251 2.72 -26.44 3.04
CA GLU A 251 3.17 -27.80 2.76
C GLU A 251 3.60 -27.96 1.29
N LEU A 252 2.85 -27.39 0.34
CA LEU A 252 3.21 -27.41 -1.08
C LEU A 252 4.52 -26.66 -1.34
N LEU A 253 4.72 -25.50 -0.72
CA LEU A 253 5.95 -24.73 -0.84
C LEU A 253 7.15 -25.51 -0.29
N SER A 254 7.00 -26.13 0.88
CA SER A 254 8.04 -26.98 1.48
C SER A 254 8.41 -28.14 0.55
N LYS A 255 7.42 -28.85 0.02
CA LYS A 255 7.63 -29.93 -0.97
C LYS A 255 8.32 -29.42 -2.24
N LEU A 256 8.00 -28.22 -2.71
CA LEU A 256 8.64 -27.61 -3.89
C LEU A 256 10.09 -27.22 -3.61
N ASP A 257 10.38 -26.74 -2.40
CA ASP A 257 11.71 -26.31 -1.98
C ASP A 257 12.71 -27.48 -1.91
N GLU A 258 12.25 -28.65 -1.45
CA GLU A 258 13.06 -29.87 -1.40
C GLU A 258 13.52 -30.38 -2.78
N ILE A 259 12.83 -29.97 -3.86
CA ILE A 259 13.17 -30.40 -5.23
C ILE A 259 14.49 -29.75 -5.65
N LYS A 260 15.56 -30.55 -5.69
CA LYS A 260 16.89 -30.11 -6.14
C LYS A 260 16.90 -29.90 -7.65
N ILE A 261 17.25 -28.68 -8.08
CA ILE A 261 17.50 -28.36 -9.48
C ILE A 261 18.85 -28.94 -9.86
N ARG A 262 18.85 -29.99 -10.68
CA ARG A 262 20.10 -30.51 -11.26
C ARG A 262 20.66 -29.45 -12.19
N LYS A 263 21.90 -29.00 -11.93
CA LYS A 263 22.65 -28.18 -12.91
C LYS A 263 22.84 -29.04 -14.15
N VAL A 264 22.19 -28.67 -15.25
CA VAL A 264 22.56 -29.18 -16.57
C VAL A 264 23.89 -28.53 -16.90
N ILE A 265 24.98 -29.25 -16.67
CA ILE A 265 26.30 -28.88 -17.16
C ILE A 265 26.28 -29.19 -18.65
N ILE A 266 26.08 -28.17 -19.49
CA ILE A 266 26.35 -28.29 -20.92
C ILE A 266 27.88 -28.35 -21.05
N LYS A 267 28.44 -29.57 -21.07
CA LYS A 267 29.84 -29.78 -21.44
C LYS A 267 29.95 -29.66 -22.96
N GLY A 268 30.73 -28.67 -23.41
CA GLY A 268 31.54 -28.81 -24.62
C GLY A 268 31.04 -28.03 -25.83
N SER A 269 31.73 -26.93 -26.13
CA SER A 269 32.12 -26.54 -27.49
C SER A 269 33.31 -25.59 -27.35
N SER A 270 34.48 -26.15 -27.03
CA SER A 270 35.75 -25.44 -27.21
C SER A 270 35.98 -25.35 -28.72
N SER A 271 35.58 -24.23 -29.33
CA SER A 271 35.99 -23.91 -30.69
C SER A 271 37.42 -23.39 -30.65
N ILE A 272 38.32 -24.25 -31.09
CA ILE A 272 39.68 -23.96 -31.49
C ILE A 272 39.61 -22.98 -32.66
N LEU A 273 40.23 -21.80 -32.52
CA LEU A 273 40.81 -21.08 -33.66
C LEU A 273 42.02 -20.30 -33.14
N GLY A 274 43.13 -21.02 -33.03
CA GLY A 274 44.46 -20.46 -33.17
C GLY A 274 45.02 -20.94 -34.50
N GLN A 275 45.21 -20.02 -35.43
CA GLN A 275 46.36 -19.84 -36.33
C GLN A 275 46.01 -18.79 -37.39
#